data_AF-A0A543AQ67-F1
#
_entry.id   AF-A0A543AQ67-F1
#
_cell.length_a   1.000
_cell.length_b   1.000
_cell.length_c   1.000
_cell.angle_alpha   90.00
_cell.angle_beta   90.00
_cell.angle_gamma   90.00
#
_symmetry.space_group_name_H-M   'P 1'
#
loop_
_entity.id
_entity.type
_entity.pdbx_description
1 polymer ?
#
loop_
_entity_poly.entity_id
_entity_poly.type
_entity_poly.pdbx_seq_one_letter_code
_entity_poly.pdbx_strand_id
1 'polypeptide(L)'
;MNVMTGRRRGAVRSEAARRAILSATARLFAQAGYDNLAMERIAAEAGVGKQTIYRWWPSKGELVAECLLEGMLLPQRFALTDTGDLRADLVDWIQRLFDILSEPGGEGLLRSLIAAATENADVGRRLRDSLGGTSSIAVRLASAVASSQLRADAPLQEVGEALIGAVLVRALGRVPVAEGDAARLVDAVLGNSLGGG
;
A
#
# COMPACT_ATOMS: atom_id res chain seq x y z
N MET A 1 -2.08 -53.98 -20.34
CA MET A 1 -2.77 -53.14 -19.33
C MET A 1 -1.71 -52.22 -18.70
N ASN A 2 -1.60 -50.97 -19.15
CA ASN A 2 -0.56 -50.05 -18.67
C ASN A 2 -1.22 -48.93 -17.85
N VAL A 3 -0.95 -48.89 -16.54
CA VAL A 3 -1.50 -47.87 -15.64
C VAL A 3 -0.63 -46.63 -15.71
N MET A 4 -1.24 -45.54 -16.19
CA MET A 4 -0.66 -44.20 -16.28
C MET A 4 -0.34 -43.65 -14.89
N THR A 5 0.95 -43.59 -14.53
CA THR A 5 1.43 -42.83 -13.37
C THR A 5 1.36 -41.34 -13.69
N GLY A 6 0.26 -40.70 -13.28
CA GLY A 6 0.09 -39.25 -13.34
C GLY A 6 1.13 -38.53 -12.48
N ARG A 7 2.12 -37.92 -13.13
CA ARG A 7 3.10 -36.99 -12.55
C ARG A 7 2.35 -35.89 -11.80
N ARG A 8 2.51 -35.82 -10.47
CA ARG A 8 2.00 -34.72 -9.62
C ARG A 8 2.56 -33.40 -10.15
N ARG A 9 1.75 -32.69 -10.95
CA ARG A 9 2.00 -31.31 -11.34
C ARG A 9 2.10 -30.48 -10.06
N GLY A 10 3.25 -29.84 -9.84
CA GLY A 10 3.44 -28.88 -8.75
C GLY A 10 2.25 -27.91 -8.72
N ALA A 11 1.75 -27.65 -7.52
CA ALA A 11 0.45 -27.02 -7.27
C ALA A 11 0.33 -25.66 -7.96
N VAL A 12 -0.34 -25.64 -9.11
CA VAL A 12 -0.90 -24.41 -9.69
C VAL A 12 -1.77 -23.78 -8.60
N ARG A 13 -1.55 -22.49 -8.34
CA ARG A 13 -2.38 -21.71 -7.42
C ARG A 13 -3.84 -21.84 -7.87
N SER A 14 -4.70 -22.43 -7.02
CA SER A 14 -6.13 -22.31 -7.26
C SER A 14 -6.49 -20.85 -7.06
N GLU A 15 -6.82 -20.14 -8.15
CA GLU A 15 -7.20 -18.73 -8.10
C GLU A 15 -8.43 -18.51 -7.21
N ALA A 16 -9.34 -19.49 -7.16
CA ALA A 16 -10.48 -19.46 -6.24
C ALA A 16 -10.03 -19.45 -4.77
N ALA A 17 -9.09 -20.32 -4.39
CA ALA A 17 -8.56 -20.35 -3.03
C ALA A 17 -7.76 -19.08 -2.71
N ARG A 18 -7.02 -18.53 -3.68
CA ARG A 18 -6.34 -17.24 -3.53
C ARG A 18 -7.34 -16.15 -3.16
N ARG A 19 -8.39 -15.99 -3.98
CA ARG A 19 -9.40 -14.94 -3.79
C ARG A 19 -10.15 -15.10 -2.47
N ALA A 20 -10.47 -16.34 -2.07
CA ALA A 20 -11.07 -16.61 -0.77
C ALA A 20 -10.18 -16.13 0.39
N ILE A 21 -8.88 -16.42 0.32
CA ILE A 21 -7.90 -16.01 1.34
C ILE A 21 -7.76 -14.48 1.39
N LEU A 22 -7.60 -13.82 0.23
CA LEU A 22 -7.50 -12.36 0.17
C LEU A 22 -8.77 -11.67 0.68
N SER A 23 -9.95 -12.17 0.30
CA SER A 23 -11.24 -11.61 0.75
C SER A 23 -11.44 -11.78 2.26
N ALA A 24 -11.12 -12.96 2.79
CA ALA A 24 -11.17 -13.22 4.23
C ALA A 24 -10.21 -12.30 5.01
N THR A 25 -9.01 -12.13 4.48
CA THR A 25 -7.99 -11.23 5.05
C THR A 25 -8.51 -9.80 5.09
N ALA A 26 -9.03 -9.28 3.97
CA ALA A 26 -9.55 -7.93 3.88
C ALA A 26 -10.73 -7.70 4.84
N ARG A 27 -11.64 -8.66 4.94
CA ARG A 27 -12.80 -8.59 5.85
C ARG A 27 -12.38 -8.57 7.32
N LEU A 28 -11.48 -9.47 7.72
CA LEU A 28 -10.97 -9.52 9.10
C LEU A 28 -10.14 -8.27 9.44
N PHE A 29 -9.34 -7.78 8.49
CA PHE A 29 -8.58 -6.55 8.64
C PHE A 29 -9.52 -5.37 8.90
N ALA A 30 -10.60 -5.23 8.13
CA ALA A 30 -11.56 -4.14 8.31
C ALA A 30 -12.30 -4.20 9.67
N GLN A 31 -12.47 -5.39 10.25
CA GLN A 31 -13.16 -5.57 11.54
C GLN A 31 -12.28 -5.28 12.75
N ALA A 32 -11.01 -5.68 12.70
CA ALA A 32 -10.17 -5.75 13.90
C ALA A 32 -8.79 -5.10 13.75
N GLY A 33 -8.47 -4.58 12.57
CA GLY A 33 -7.17 -4.00 12.26
C GLY A 33 -6.05 -5.04 12.11
N TYR A 34 -4.85 -4.54 11.82
CA TYR A 34 -3.68 -5.38 11.53
C TYR A 34 -3.23 -6.25 12.72
N ASP A 35 -3.19 -5.69 13.93
CA ASP A 35 -2.62 -6.35 15.10
C ASP A 35 -3.42 -7.58 15.51
N ASN A 36 -4.74 -7.50 15.37
CA ASN A 36 -5.65 -8.61 15.67
C ASN A 36 -5.76 -9.61 14.51
N LEU A 37 -5.15 -9.36 13.35
CA LEU A 37 -5.24 -10.28 12.23
C LEU A 37 -4.40 -11.55 12.51
N ALA A 38 -5.03 -12.73 12.39
CA ALA A 38 -4.42 -14.03 12.68
C ALA A 38 -4.59 -15.02 11.51
N MET A 39 -3.50 -15.71 11.16
CA MET A 39 -3.46 -16.63 10.00
C MET A 39 -4.44 -17.80 10.15
N GLU A 40 -4.65 -18.29 11.37
CA GLU A 40 -5.60 -19.34 11.70
C GLU A 40 -7.04 -18.91 11.42
N ARG A 41 -7.40 -17.67 11.79
CA ARG A 41 -8.73 -17.13 11.54
C ARG A 41 -8.96 -16.92 10.05
N ILE A 42 -7.97 -16.40 9.33
CA ILE A 42 -8.03 -16.27 7.87
C ILE A 42 -8.23 -17.64 7.21
N ALA A 43 -7.49 -18.66 7.65
CA ALA A 43 -7.60 -20.01 7.12
C ALA A 43 -8.98 -20.62 7.33
N ALA A 44 -9.49 -20.52 8.58
CA ALA A 44 -10.82 -21.00 8.94
C ALA A 44 -11.91 -20.31 8.11
N GLU A 45 -11.81 -18.99 7.95
CA GLU A 45 -12.77 -18.19 7.19
C GLU A 45 -12.73 -18.46 5.69
N ALA A 46 -11.53 -18.60 5.11
CA ALA A 46 -11.36 -18.91 3.70
C ALA A 46 -11.63 -20.38 3.36
N GLY A 47 -11.88 -21.24 4.37
CA GLY A 47 -12.14 -22.67 4.18
C GLY A 47 -10.90 -23.43 3.69
N VAL A 48 -9.69 -22.99 4.05
CA VAL A 48 -8.43 -23.60 3.63
C VAL A 48 -7.57 -24.03 4.82
N GLY A 49 -6.65 -24.96 4.61
CA GLY A 49 -5.65 -25.31 5.62
C GLY A 49 -4.59 -24.23 5.78
N LYS A 50 -4.08 -24.03 7.01
CA LYS A 50 -3.02 -23.05 7.32
C LYS A 50 -1.76 -23.21 6.45
N GLN A 51 -1.39 -24.46 6.16
CA GLN A 51 -0.24 -24.79 5.30
C GLN A 51 -0.44 -24.34 3.84
N THR A 52 -1.69 -24.28 3.36
CA THR A 52 -2.01 -23.72 2.04
C THR A 52 -1.70 -22.23 1.98
N ILE A 53 -2.00 -21.50 3.06
CA ILE A 53 -1.68 -20.06 3.14
C ILE A 53 -0.17 -19.85 3.17
N TYR A 54 0.55 -20.49 4.11
CA TYR A 54 2.00 -20.28 4.26
C TYR A 54 2.83 -20.67 3.03
N ARG A 55 2.34 -21.61 2.22
CA ARG A 55 2.99 -21.97 0.96
C ARG A 55 2.99 -20.81 -0.05
N TRP A 56 2.00 -19.91 0.02
CA TRP A 56 1.85 -18.78 -0.89
C TRP A 56 2.28 -17.46 -0.27
N TRP A 57 2.06 -17.30 1.04
CA TRP A 57 2.44 -16.13 1.82
C TRP A 57 3.18 -16.59 3.08
N PRO A 58 4.52 -16.62 3.03
CA PRO A 58 5.35 -17.01 4.17
C PRO A 58 5.07 -16.20 5.44
N SER A 59 4.68 -14.93 5.31
CA SER A 59 4.34 -14.06 6.44
C SER A 59 2.95 -13.41 6.35
N LYS A 60 2.42 -12.97 7.50
CA LYS A 60 1.21 -12.14 7.56
C LYS A 60 1.39 -10.83 6.76
N GLY A 61 2.60 -10.27 6.79
CA GLY A 61 2.94 -9.05 6.05
C GLY A 61 2.82 -9.22 4.54
N GLU A 62 3.31 -10.33 3.98
CA GLU A 62 3.19 -10.61 2.54
C GLU A 62 1.73 -10.77 2.10
N LEU A 63 0.91 -11.45 2.90
CA LEU A 63 -0.52 -11.59 2.61
C LEU A 63 -1.25 -10.25 2.64
N VAL A 64 -0.96 -9.41 3.63
CA VAL A 64 -1.54 -8.08 3.77
C VAL A 64 -1.06 -7.14 2.65
N ALA A 65 0.22 -7.21 2.29
CA ALA A 65 0.77 -6.48 1.14
C ALA A 65 0.04 -6.84 -0.15
N GLU A 66 -0.21 -8.14 -0.40
CA GLU A 66 -0.97 -8.55 -1.57
C GLU A 66 -2.42 -8.03 -1.54
N CYS A 67 -3.10 -8.06 -0.39
CA CYS A 67 -4.44 -7.48 -0.29
C CYS A 67 -4.45 -5.97 -0.56
N LEU A 68 -3.42 -5.25 -0.12
CA LEU A 68 -3.25 -3.82 -0.40
C LEU A 68 -3.04 -3.58 -1.90
N LEU A 69 -2.15 -4.34 -2.53
CA LEU A 69 -1.84 -4.26 -3.97
C LEU A 69 -3.03 -4.60 -4.87
N GLU A 70 -3.93 -5.47 -4.41
CA GLU A 70 -5.17 -5.81 -5.11
C GLU A 70 -6.30 -4.80 -4.84
N GLY A 71 -6.01 -3.70 -4.12
CA GLY A 71 -7.01 -2.67 -3.77
C GLY A 71 -8.08 -3.17 -2.80
N MET A 72 -7.86 -4.30 -2.12
CA MET A 72 -8.82 -4.87 -1.18
C MET A 72 -8.70 -4.27 0.23
N LEU A 73 -7.60 -3.57 0.52
CA LEU A 73 -7.40 -2.84 1.77
C LEU A 73 -7.41 -1.33 1.54
N LEU A 74 -8.19 -0.63 2.37
CA LEU A 74 -8.19 0.83 2.45
C LEU A 74 -8.38 1.57 1.09
N PRO A 75 -9.18 1.05 0.13
CA PRO A 75 -9.17 1.56 -1.25
C PRO A 75 -9.53 3.06 -1.37
N GLN A 76 -10.44 3.55 -0.54
CA GLN A 76 -10.85 4.96 -0.54
C GLN A 76 -9.86 5.87 0.20
N ARG A 77 -9.08 5.32 1.13
CA ARG A 77 -8.17 6.12 1.97
C ARG A 77 -6.87 6.48 1.27
N PHE A 78 -6.47 5.68 0.26
CA PHE A 78 -5.29 5.96 -0.57
C PHE A 78 -5.60 6.74 -1.86
N ALA A 79 -6.88 6.92 -2.21
CA ALA A 79 -7.26 7.65 -3.41
C ALA A 79 -7.01 9.16 -3.26
N LEU A 80 -6.37 9.79 -4.25
CA LEU A 80 -6.32 11.24 -4.36
C LEU A 80 -7.58 11.75 -5.07
N THR A 81 -8.14 12.81 -4.52
CA THR A 81 -9.17 13.60 -5.19
C THR A 81 -8.49 14.57 -6.15
N ASP A 82 -9.17 14.92 -7.24
CA ASP A 82 -8.80 16.04 -8.10
C ASP A 82 -9.85 17.14 -7.92
N THR A 83 -9.59 18.06 -6.99
CA THR A 83 -10.49 19.20 -6.72
C THR A 83 -10.17 20.41 -7.60
N GLY A 84 -9.08 20.33 -8.39
CA GLY A 84 -8.52 21.46 -9.13
C GLY A 84 -7.45 22.24 -8.36
N ASP A 85 -7.24 21.97 -7.06
CA ASP A 85 -6.12 22.52 -6.28
C ASP A 85 -5.18 21.39 -5.85
N LEU A 86 -4.04 21.26 -6.54
CA LEU A 86 -3.06 20.21 -6.26
C LEU A 86 -2.54 20.27 -4.84
N ARG A 87 -2.29 21.47 -4.32
CA ARG A 87 -1.74 21.62 -2.98
C ARG A 87 -2.75 21.11 -1.97
N ALA A 88 -4.00 21.54 -2.06
CA ALA A 88 -5.06 21.06 -1.17
C ALA A 88 -5.24 19.54 -1.27
N ASP A 89 -5.27 19.00 -2.49
CA ASP A 89 -5.43 17.56 -2.74
C ASP A 89 -4.30 16.73 -2.09
N LEU A 90 -3.04 17.18 -2.21
CA LEU A 90 -1.89 16.53 -1.60
C LEU A 90 -1.89 16.67 -0.07
N VAL A 91 -2.28 17.83 0.47
CA VAL A 91 -2.38 18.06 1.92
C VAL A 91 -3.38 17.09 2.54
N ASP A 92 -4.58 17.02 1.97
CA ASP A 92 -5.65 16.14 2.44
C ASP A 92 -5.26 14.66 2.30
N TRP A 93 -4.54 14.31 1.25
CA TRP A 93 -4.03 12.96 1.07
C TRP A 93 -2.98 12.58 2.12
N ILE A 94 -1.96 13.44 2.34
CA ILE A 94 -0.94 13.21 3.37
C ILE A 94 -1.56 13.15 4.77
N GLN A 95 -2.53 14.01 5.07
CA GLN A 95 -3.24 13.97 6.35
C GLN A 95 -3.95 12.63 6.55
N ARG A 96 -4.66 12.12 5.54
CA ARG A 96 -5.30 10.79 5.61
C ARG A 96 -4.29 9.66 5.84
N LEU A 97 -3.10 9.73 5.25
CA LEU A 97 -2.04 8.75 5.50
C LEU A 97 -1.55 8.82 6.95
N PHE A 98 -1.36 10.02 7.49
CA PHE A 98 -1.01 10.22 8.89
C PHE A 98 -2.09 9.70 9.84
N ASP A 99 -3.37 9.90 9.52
CA ASP A 99 -4.48 9.40 10.32
C ASP A 99 -4.47 7.87 10.35
N ILE A 100 -4.29 7.20 9.20
CA ILE A 100 -4.18 5.73 9.10
C ILE A 100 -3.04 5.20 9.97
N LEU A 101 -1.89 5.88 9.98
CA LEU A 101 -0.74 5.47 10.76
C LEU A 101 -0.92 5.69 12.26
N SER A 102 -1.73 6.67 12.63
CA SER A 102 -2.05 7.01 14.02
C SER A 102 -3.17 6.13 14.60
N GLU A 103 -3.96 5.46 13.74
CA GLU A 103 -4.97 4.48 14.17
C GLU A 103 -4.32 3.25 14.84
N PRO A 104 -5.03 2.60 15.79
CA PRO A 104 -4.58 1.33 16.37
C PRO A 104 -4.25 0.30 15.28
N GLY A 105 -3.01 -0.21 15.31
CA GLY A 105 -2.50 -1.16 14.31
C GLY A 105 -1.93 -0.55 13.03
N GLY A 106 -2.00 0.77 12.84
CA GLY A 106 -1.37 1.48 11.72
C GLY A 106 0.15 1.32 11.69
N GLU A 107 0.82 1.49 12.84
CA GLU A 107 2.26 1.23 12.97
C GLU A 107 2.63 -0.23 12.66
N GLY A 108 1.83 -1.17 13.17
CA GLY A 108 2.04 -2.61 12.97
C GLY A 108 1.92 -3.00 11.50
N LEU A 109 0.89 -2.47 10.82
CA LEU A 109 0.70 -2.60 9.39
C LEU A 109 1.95 -2.11 8.65
N LEU A 110 2.38 -0.87 8.91
CA LEU A 110 3.51 -0.29 8.19
C LEU A 110 4.78 -1.13 8.36
N ARG A 111 5.14 -1.47 9.61
CA ARG A 111 6.34 -2.29 9.89
C ARG A 111 6.28 -3.62 9.14
N SER A 112 5.10 -4.21 9.04
CA SER A 112 4.94 -5.47 8.32
C SER A 112 5.09 -5.35 6.81
N LEU A 113 4.67 -4.24 6.21
CA LEU A 113 4.86 -3.97 4.79
C LEU A 113 6.34 -3.75 4.49
N ILE A 114 7.05 -3.02 5.36
CA ILE A 114 8.50 -2.84 5.26
C ILE A 114 9.21 -4.20 5.39
N ALA A 115 8.87 -5.00 6.41
CA ALA A 115 9.44 -6.33 6.59
C ALA A 115 9.21 -7.23 5.37
N ALA A 116 7.97 -7.29 4.87
CA ALA A 116 7.63 -8.07 3.68
C ALA A 116 8.39 -7.60 2.44
N ALA A 117 8.57 -6.28 2.26
CA ALA A 117 9.36 -5.72 1.17
C ALA A 117 10.86 -6.05 1.28
N THR A 118 11.40 -6.13 2.51
CA THR A 118 12.81 -6.48 2.75
C THR A 118 13.07 -7.98 2.61
N GLU A 119 12.10 -8.82 2.96
CA GLU A 119 12.19 -10.29 2.87
C GLU A 119 11.94 -10.78 1.44
N ASN A 120 11.10 -10.06 0.68
CA ASN A 120 10.71 -10.43 -0.68
C ASN A 120 10.83 -9.23 -1.63
N ALA A 121 11.87 -9.24 -2.46
CA ALA A 121 12.15 -8.16 -3.41
C ALA A 121 11.03 -7.94 -4.44
N ASP A 122 10.24 -8.97 -4.77
CA ASP A 122 9.08 -8.80 -5.67
C ASP A 122 7.95 -8.03 -5.00
N VAL A 123 7.64 -8.36 -3.74
CA VAL A 123 6.68 -7.60 -2.93
C VAL A 123 7.15 -6.16 -2.79
N GLY A 124 8.44 -5.94 -2.52
CA GLY A 124 9.02 -4.60 -2.43
C GLY A 124 8.88 -3.77 -3.71
N ARG A 125 9.15 -4.36 -4.88
CA ARG A 125 8.93 -3.70 -6.18
C ARG A 125 7.46 -3.35 -6.40
N ARG A 126 6.56 -4.32 -6.20
CA ARG A 126 5.12 -4.10 -6.41
C ARG A 126 4.54 -3.04 -5.49
N LEU A 127 4.97 -3.01 -4.22
CA LEU A 127 4.59 -1.95 -3.27
C LEU A 127 5.11 -0.58 -3.71
N ARG A 128 6.36 -0.50 -4.16
CA ARG A 128 6.91 0.75 -4.73
C ARG A 128 6.11 1.23 -5.92
N ASP A 129 5.79 0.35 -6.86
CA ASP A 129 5.03 0.71 -8.07
C ASP A 129 3.62 1.19 -7.70
N SER A 130 2.94 0.46 -6.81
CA SER A 130 1.58 0.77 -6.35
C SER A 130 1.50 2.02 -5.47
N LEU A 131 2.58 2.42 -4.82
CA LEU A 131 2.68 3.67 -4.06
C LEU A 131 3.34 4.80 -4.89
N GLY A 132 3.76 4.49 -6.14
CA GLY A 132 4.52 5.34 -7.04
C GLY A 132 3.86 5.50 -8.41
N GLY A 133 4.55 5.18 -9.50
CA GLY A 133 4.20 5.56 -10.87
C GLY A 133 2.85 5.08 -11.44
N THR A 134 2.21 4.06 -10.85
CA THR A 134 0.87 3.57 -11.27
C THR A 134 -0.23 3.89 -10.24
N SER A 135 0.10 4.69 -9.24
CA SER A 135 -0.81 5.04 -8.15
C SER A 135 -1.67 6.27 -8.45
N SER A 136 -2.65 6.52 -7.57
CA SER A 136 -3.48 7.72 -7.58
C SER A 136 -2.67 9.02 -7.57
N ILE A 137 -1.49 9.05 -6.92
CA ILE A 137 -0.61 10.22 -6.91
C ILE A 137 0.03 10.47 -8.27
N ALA A 138 0.48 9.43 -8.98
CA ALA A 138 1.05 9.61 -10.31
C ALA A 138 0.01 10.21 -11.28
N VAL A 139 -1.23 9.70 -11.24
CA VAL A 139 -2.35 10.24 -12.03
C VAL A 139 -2.63 11.70 -11.68
N ARG A 140 -2.70 12.04 -10.39
CA ARG A 140 -2.99 13.40 -9.95
C ARG A 140 -1.89 14.39 -10.32
N LEU A 141 -0.62 14.00 -10.18
CA LEU A 141 0.54 14.80 -10.57
C LEU A 141 0.58 15.04 -12.08
N ALA A 142 0.25 14.03 -12.89
CA ALA A 142 0.13 14.20 -14.34
C ALA A 142 -1.01 15.16 -14.72
N SER A 143 -2.17 15.07 -14.06
CA SER A 143 -3.28 16.03 -14.22
C SER A 143 -2.85 17.47 -13.87
N ALA A 144 -2.03 17.63 -12.84
CA ALA A 144 -1.49 18.94 -12.46
C ALA A 144 -0.53 19.53 -13.51
N VAL A 145 0.27 18.71 -14.19
CA VAL A 145 1.08 19.17 -15.33
C VAL A 145 0.18 19.62 -16.48
N ALA A 146 -0.82 18.81 -16.85
CA ALA A 146 -1.76 19.16 -17.91
C ALA A 146 -2.54 20.46 -17.61
N SER A 147 -2.84 20.71 -16.34
CA SER A 147 -3.54 21.92 -15.86
C SER A 147 -2.59 23.09 -15.54
N SER A 148 -1.30 23.00 -15.87
CA SER A 148 -0.28 24.02 -15.59
C SER A 148 -0.07 24.39 -14.11
N GLN A 149 -0.46 23.50 -13.19
CA GLN A 149 -0.18 23.63 -11.76
C GLN A 149 1.23 23.13 -11.39
N LEU A 150 1.82 22.28 -12.22
CA LEU A 150 3.21 21.84 -12.16
C LEU A 150 3.92 22.15 -13.48
N ARG A 151 5.25 22.28 -13.41
CA ARG A 151 6.10 22.41 -14.60
C ARG A 151 6.03 21.14 -15.47
N ALA A 152 6.15 21.30 -16.78
CA ALA A 152 6.09 20.19 -17.73
C ALA A 152 7.23 19.16 -17.55
N ASP A 153 8.37 19.61 -17.01
CA ASP A 153 9.55 18.80 -16.70
C ASP A 153 9.63 18.41 -15.22
N ALA A 154 8.56 18.60 -14.44
CA ALA A 154 8.57 18.25 -13.02
C ALA A 154 8.85 16.74 -12.84
N PRO A 155 9.75 16.36 -11.91
CA PRO A 155 10.12 14.97 -11.67
C PRO A 155 9.02 14.26 -10.86
N LEU A 156 7.93 13.86 -11.54
CA LEU A 156 6.69 13.42 -10.87
C LEU A 156 6.90 12.17 -10.00
N GLN A 157 7.78 11.25 -10.44
CA GLN A 157 8.08 10.05 -9.69
C GLN A 157 8.78 10.39 -8.38
N GLU A 158 9.81 11.24 -8.43
CA GLU A 158 10.59 11.69 -7.28
C GLU A 158 9.74 12.50 -6.31
N VAL A 159 8.81 13.32 -6.81
CA VAL A 159 7.83 14.03 -5.98
C VAL A 159 6.96 13.06 -5.20
N GLY A 160 6.40 12.03 -5.88
CA GLY A 160 5.60 11.00 -5.22
C GLY A 160 6.40 10.19 -4.20
N GLU A 161 7.61 9.77 -4.56
CA GLU A 161 8.53 9.05 -3.67
C GLU A 161 8.94 9.89 -2.45
N ALA A 162 9.20 11.18 -2.62
CA ALA A 162 9.57 12.08 -1.53
C ALA A 162 8.42 12.25 -0.52
N LEU A 163 7.18 12.41 -1.02
CA LEU A 163 5.99 12.52 -0.19
C LEU A 163 5.74 11.24 0.62
N ILE A 164 5.69 10.08 -0.04
CA ILE A 164 5.51 8.79 0.65
C ILE A 164 6.68 8.51 1.59
N GLY A 165 7.92 8.72 1.14
CA GLY A 165 9.12 8.50 1.94
C GLY A 165 9.12 9.30 3.23
N ALA A 166 8.72 10.57 3.19
CA ALA A 166 8.61 11.40 4.38
C ALA A 166 7.52 10.90 5.35
N VAL A 167 6.40 10.38 4.84
CA VAL A 167 5.37 9.73 5.66
C VAL A 167 5.94 8.48 6.34
N LEU A 168 6.64 7.62 5.60
CA LEU A 168 7.27 6.40 6.12
C LEU A 168 8.30 6.70 7.22
N VAL A 169 9.18 7.69 7.01
CA VAL A 169 10.21 8.08 7.98
C VAL A 169 9.59 8.60 9.28
N ARG A 170 8.56 9.46 9.20
CA ARG A 170 7.85 9.95 10.39
C ARG A 170 7.21 8.82 11.17
N ALA A 171 6.57 7.89 10.48
CA ALA A 171 5.92 6.73 11.08
C ALA A 171 6.91 5.80 11.81
N LEU A 172 8.13 5.64 11.28
CA LEU A 172 9.18 4.88 11.95
C LEU A 172 9.66 5.55 13.24
N GLY A 173 9.73 6.88 13.25
CA GLY A 173 10.17 7.67 14.41
C GLY A 173 9.13 7.82 15.53
N ARG A 174 7.89 7.36 15.33
CA ARG A 174 6.73 7.62 16.23
C ARG A 174 6.58 9.11 16.56
N VAL A 175 6.89 9.97 15.60
CA VAL A 175 6.77 11.41 15.77
C VAL A 175 5.27 11.74 15.75
N PRO A 176 4.71 12.37 16.81
CA PRO A 176 3.33 12.81 16.80
C PRO A 176 3.09 13.75 15.62
N VAL A 177 2.01 13.51 14.88
CA VAL A 177 1.63 14.38 13.75
C VAL A 177 1.02 15.65 14.33
N ALA A 178 1.72 16.76 14.16
CA ALA A 178 1.26 18.06 14.60
C ALA A 178 0.36 18.72 13.54
N GLU A 179 -0.49 19.65 13.97
CA GLU A 179 -1.30 20.44 13.05
C GLU A 179 -0.40 21.16 12.03
N GLY A 180 -0.80 21.06 10.76
CA GLY A 180 -0.06 21.64 9.63
C GLY A 180 1.17 20.84 9.18
N ASP A 181 1.50 19.68 9.76
CA ASP A 181 2.62 18.86 9.29
C ASP A 181 2.45 18.40 7.84
N ALA A 182 1.23 18.02 7.45
CA ALA A 182 0.91 17.66 6.08
C ALA A 182 1.18 18.83 5.12
N ALA A 183 0.72 20.03 5.47
CA ALA A 183 0.96 21.25 4.69
C ALA A 183 2.45 21.58 4.57
N ARG A 184 3.20 21.57 5.68
CA ARG A 184 4.65 21.80 5.66
C ARG A 184 5.39 20.80 4.78
N LEU A 185 4.99 19.52 4.82
CA LEU A 185 5.60 18.49 3.99
C LEU A 185 5.31 18.72 2.50
N VAL A 186 4.05 18.98 2.15
CA VAL A 186 3.65 19.27 0.76
C VAL A 186 4.37 20.51 0.25
N ASP A 187 4.40 21.59 1.03
CA ASP A 187 5.08 22.84 0.66
C ASP A 187 6.58 22.65 0.48
N ALA A 188 7.23 21.81 1.30
CA ALA A 188 8.65 21.51 1.14
C ALA A 188 8.96 20.74 -0.15
N VAL A 189 8.10 19.80 -0.55
CA VAL A 189 8.30 19.02 -1.78
C VAL A 189 7.92 19.84 -3.02
N LEU A 190 6.78 20.54 -2.98
CA LEU A 190 6.33 21.38 -4.08
C LEU A 190 7.21 22.64 -4.22
N GLY A 191 7.67 23.25 -3.14
CA GLY A 191 8.54 24.44 -3.18
C GLY A 191 9.85 24.20 -3.94
N ASN A 192 10.41 22.99 -3.88
CA ASN A 192 11.56 22.59 -4.70
C ASN A 192 11.19 22.29 -6.17
N SER A 193 9.90 22.02 -6.42
CA SER A 193 9.35 21.68 -7.73
C SER A 193 8.74 22.90 -8.45
N LEU A 194 8.57 24.02 -7.76
CA LEU A 194 8.10 25.32 -8.23
C LEU A 194 9.30 26.24 -8.46
N GLY A 195 9.98 26.10 -9.60
CA GLY A 195 10.86 27.12 -10.19
C GLY A 195 11.78 27.92 -9.25
N GLY A 196 12.97 27.38 -8.93
CA GLY A 196 14.14 28.25 -8.81
C GLY A 196 14.51 28.76 -10.21
N GLY A 197 14.69 30.07 -10.34
CA GLY A 197 15.08 30.74 -11.58
C GLY A 197 16.47 30.35 -12.09
#